data_AF-A0A0G4M6E8-F1
#
_entry.id   AF-A0A0G4M6E8-F1
#
_cell.length_a   1.000
_cell.length_b   1.000
_cell.length_c   1.000
_cell.angle_alpha   90.00
_cell.angle_beta   90.00
_cell.angle_gamma   90.00
#
_symmetry.space_group_name_H-M   'P 1'
#
loop_
_entity.id
_entity.type
_entity.pdbx_description
1 polymer ?
#
loop_
_entity_poly.entity_id
_entity_poly.type
_entity_poly.pdbx_seq_one_letter_code
_entity_poly.pdbx_strand_id
1 'polypeptide(L)'
;MIQITEIPNQPSAIHRNTSHARGVDPTRPHVLVLAACAIIFYRLALHPLARVPGPKLAAISNVWHALHVRDGRMFALGKTLHKKYGPVVRVGPNEVWFDSKDAFKSIYRAGSGYEKSEFYCEAFIGID
;
A
#
# COMPACT_ATOMS: atom_id res chain seq x y z
N MET A 1 30.09 -25.38 58.25
CA MET A 1 30.58 -24.03 58.60
C MET A 1 30.36 -23.16 57.36
N ILE A 2 29.14 -22.69 57.09
CA ILE A 2 28.56 -21.39 57.51
C ILE A 2 29.61 -20.26 57.46
N GLN A 3 29.51 -19.35 56.48
CA GLN A 3 29.04 -17.98 56.69
C GLN A 3 28.91 -17.23 55.36
N ILE A 4 27.79 -16.53 55.26
CA ILE A 4 27.40 -15.58 54.23
C ILE A 4 28.02 -14.24 54.67
N THR A 5 28.66 -13.50 53.78
CA THR A 5 29.02 -12.10 54.07
C THR A 5 28.73 -11.23 52.85
N GLU A 6 27.69 -10.42 53.06
CA GLU A 6 27.32 -9.15 52.43
C GLU A 6 28.27 -8.58 51.37
N ILE A 7 27.74 -8.39 50.16
CA ILE A 7 28.26 -7.39 49.20
C ILE A 7 27.30 -6.20 49.23
N PRO A 8 27.80 -4.97 49.42
CA PRO A 8 26.98 -3.80 49.71
C PRO A 8 26.18 -3.30 48.50
N ASN A 9 24.95 -2.91 48.83
CA ASN A 9 23.99 -2.14 48.07
C ASN A 9 24.60 -0.87 47.42
N GLN A 10 24.57 -0.79 46.09
CA GLN A 10 24.83 0.42 45.31
C GLN A 10 23.63 0.68 44.38
N PRO A 11 22.72 1.62 44.71
CA PRO A 11 21.64 2.01 43.83
C PRO A 11 22.18 3.07 42.85
N SER A 12 22.81 2.61 41.76
CA SER A 12 23.17 3.51 40.66
C SER A 12 22.06 3.52 39.61
N ALA A 13 21.39 4.67 39.58
CA ALA A 13 20.37 5.08 38.63
C ALA A 13 20.58 4.53 37.21
N ILE A 14 19.80 3.52 36.83
CA ILE A 14 19.51 3.28 35.42
C ILE A 14 18.50 4.36 35.02
N HIS A 15 19.05 5.47 34.52
CA HIS A 15 18.32 6.56 33.92
C HIS A 15 17.36 6.00 32.88
N ARG A 16 16.06 6.15 33.18
CA ARG A 16 14.93 5.82 32.30
C ARG A 16 15.13 6.50 30.95
N ASN A 17 15.67 5.78 29.97
CA ASN A 17 15.51 6.14 28.56
C ASN A 17 14.29 5.39 28.01
N THR A 18 13.11 5.70 28.55
CA THR A 18 11.88 5.51 27.80
C THR A 18 11.72 6.76 26.96
N SER A 19 12.47 6.83 25.86
CA SER A 19 12.26 7.82 24.81
C SER A 19 10.83 7.65 24.31
N HIS A 20 9.95 8.44 24.92
CA HIS A 20 8.70 8.96 24.42
C HIS A 20 8.29 8.30 23.10
N ALA A 21 7.78 7.07 23.20
CA ALA A 21 6.94 6.51 22.17
C ALA A 21 5.73 7.43 22.16
N ARG A 22 5.80 8.48 21.34
CA ARG A 22 4.67 9.34 21.02
C ARG A 22 3.67 8.42 20.35
N GLY A 23 2.84 7.77 21.17
CA GLY A 23 1.57 7.26 20.76
C GLY A 23 0.92 8.40 20.00
N VAL A 24 0.62 8.16 18.73
CA VAL A 24 -0.30 9.02 18.01
C VAL A 24 -1.61 8.88 18.77
N ASP A 25 -1.87 9.79 19.72
CA ASP A 25 -3.05 9.74 20.56
C ASP A 25 -4.28 9.78 19.64
N PRO A 26 -5.13 8.74 19.60
CA PRO A 26 -6.26 8.63 18.68
C PRO A 26 -7.41 9.62 19.00
N THR A 27 -7.20 10.53 19.95
CA THR A 27 -8.23 11.39 20.57
C THR A 27 -8.49 12.69 19.82
N ARG A 28 -7.73 12.99 18.77
CA ARG A 28 -7.95 14.18 17.92
C ARG A 28 -8.47 13.77 16.54
N PRO A 29 -9.78 13.48 16.40
CA PRO A 29 -10.35 13.02 15.12
C PRO A 29 -10.13 14.03 13.99
N HIS A 30 -10.03 15.33 14.32
CA HIS A 30 -9.72 16.38 13.37
C HIS A 30 -8.33 16.22 12.71
N VAL A 31 -7.33 15.71 13.42
CA VAL A 31 -5.99 15.47 12.84
C VAL A 31 -6.04 14.32 11.84
N LEU A 32 -6.77 13.26 12.15
CA LEU A 32 -6.96 12.12 11.25
C LEU A 32 -7.73 12.52 10.00
N VAL A 33 -8.80 13.32 10.15
CA VAL A 33 -9.58 13.84 9.03
C VAL A 33 -8.70 14.74 8.14
N LEU A 34 -7.94 15.65 8.74
CA LEU A 34 -7.04 16.54 7.99
C LEU A 34 -5.97 15.73 7.23
N ALA A 35 -5.36 14.74 7.86
CA ALA A 35 -4.37 13.87 7.23
C ALA A 35 -4.99 13.06 6.08
N ALA A 36 -6.18 12.49 6.26
CA ALA A 36 -6.89 11.77 5.20
C ALA A 36 -7.22 12.69 4.01
N CYS A 37 -7.73 13.89 4.26
CA CYS A 37 -8.00 14.88 3.22
C CYS A 37 -6.74 15.29 2.46
N ALA A 38 -5.62 15.51 3.15
CA ALA A 38 -4.34 15.83 2.54
C ALA A 38 -3.84 14.69 1.63
N ILE A 39 -3.95 13.44 2.09
CA ILE A 39 -3.57 12.25 1.31
C ILE A 39 -4.47 12.11 0.07
N ILE A 40 -5.78 12.30 0.21
CA ILE A 40 -6.74 12.25 -0.90
C ILE A 40 -6.39 13.31 -1.95
N PHE A 41 -6.14 14.55 -1.51
CA PHE A 41 -5.77 15.63 -2.41
C PHE A 41 -4.47 15.33 -3.15
N TYR A 42 -3.43 14.87 -2.44
CA TYR A 42 -2.16 14.47 -3.05
C TYR A 42 -2.35 13.38 -4.10
N ARG A 43 -3.13 12.33 -3.78
CA ARG A 43 -3.37 11.19 -4.68
C ARG A 43 -4.13 11.54 -5.95
N LEU A 44 -5.01 12.54 -5.88
CA LEU A 44 -5.83 12.99 -6.99
C LEU A 44 -5.17 14.09 -7.83
N ALA A 45 -4.37 14.98 -7.22
CA ALA A 45 -3.85 16.16 -7.91
C ALA A 45 -2.34 16.08 -8.23
N LEU A 46 -1.53 15.62 -7.29
CA LEU A 46 -0.06 15.69 -7.38
C LEU A 46 0.61 14.36 -7.69
N HIS A 47 -0.13 13.25 -7.59
CA HIS A 47 0.40 11.92 -7.87
C HIS A 47 0.83 11.79 -9.34
N PRO A 48 1.93 11.09 -9.66
CA PRO A 48 2.36 10.89 -11.05
C PRO A 48 1.27 10.22 -11.92
N LEU A 49 0.45 9.35 -11.31
CA LEU A 49 -0.69 8.69 -11.97
C LEU A 49 -1.98 9.54 -11.98
N ALA A 50 -1.96 10.79 -11.50
CA ALA A 50 -3.15 11.66 -11.49
C ALA A 50 -3.66 11.99 -12.91
N ARG A 51 -2.76 11.97 -13.91
CA ARG A 51 -3.11 12.19 -15.32
C ARG A 51 -3.81 11.00 -15.97
N VAL A 52 -3.74 9.82 -15.35
CA VAL A 52 -4.34 8.61 -15.90
C VAL A 52 -5.84 8.60 -15.59
N PRO A 53 -6.72 8.49 -16.61
CA PRO A 53 -8.16 8.51 -16.39
C PRO A 53 -8.61 7.25 -15.64
N GLY A 54 -9.65 7.37 -14.81
CA GLY A 54 -10.22 6.23 -14.09
C GLY A 54 -11.21 6.64 -13.00
N PRO A 55 -11.81 5.66 -12.30
CA PRO A 55 -12.70 5.93 -11.18
C PRO A 55 -11.97 6.66 -10.05
N LYS A 56 -12.49 7.80 -9.60
CA LYS A 56 -11.86 8.58 -8.51
C LYS A 56 -11.69 7.79 -7.21
N LEU A 57 -12.65 6.89 -6.92
CA LEU A 57 -12.57 5.99 -5.76
C LEU A 57 -11.38 5.03 -5.85
N ALA A 58 -11.05 4.57 -7.06
CA ALA A 58 -9.91 3.73 -7.33
C ALA A 58 -8.58 4.48 -7.12
N ALA A 59 -8.52 5.76 -7.46
CA ALA A 59 -7.35 6.61 -7.23
C ALA A 59 -7.09 6.88 -5.73
N ILE A 60 -8.15 6.84 -4.89
CA ILE A 60 -8.06 7.14 -3.46
C ILE A 60 -7.63 5.91 -2.66
N SER A 61 -8.19 4.72 -2.91
CA SER A 61 -7.92 3.54 -2.10
C SER A 61 -8.08 2.22 -2.86
N ASN A 62 -7.40 1.17 -2.37
CA ASN A 62 -7.55 -0.20 -2.87
C ASN A 62 -8.91 -0.83 -2.53
N VAL A 63 -9.70 -0.20 -1.65
CA VAL A 63 -11.02 -0.71 -1.22
C VAL A 63 -11.96 -0.82 -2.42
N TRP A 64 -11.93 0.17 -3.31
CA TRP A 64 -12.71 0.12 -4.54
C TRP A 64 -12.38 -1.12 -5.36
N HIS A 65 -11.10 -1.45 -5.52
CA HIS A 65 -10.65 -2.63 -6.25
C HIS A 65 -11.09 -3.93 -5.55
N ALA A 66 -10.86 -4.04 -4.24
CA ALA A 66 -11.22 -5.21 -3.44
C ALA A 66 -12.72 -5.54 -3.49
N LEU A 67 -13.59 -4.53 -3.48
CA LEU A 67 -15.04 -4.72 -3.62
C LEU A 67 -15.41 -5.36 -4.97
N HIS A 68 -14.74 -4.96 -6.04
CA HIS A 68 -15.00 -5.52 -7.38
C HIS A 68 -14.36 -6.90 -7.57
N VAL A 69 -13.22 -7.17 -6.93
CA VAL A 69 -12.62 -8.51 -6.87
C VAL A 69 -13.56 -9.50 -6.22
N ARG A 70 -14.19 -9.11 -5.10
CA ARG A 70 -15.18 -9.93 -4.39
C ARG A 70 -16.35 -10.36 -5.27
N ASP A 71 -16.76 -9.52 -6.22
CA ASP A 71 -17.84 -9.81 -7.15
C ASP A 71 -17.44 -10.81 -8.27
N GLY A 72 -16.16 -11.14 -8.42
CA GLY A 72 -15.67 -12.13 -9.39
C GLY A 72 -15.78 -11.72 -10.87
N ARG A 73 -16.12 -10.45 -11.16
CA ARG A 73 -16.42 -9.96 -12.53
C ARG A 73 -15.34 -9.03 -13.09
N MET A 74 -14.08 -9.28 -12.75
CA MET A 74 -12.95 -8.41 -13.10
C MET A 74 -12.76 -8.22 -14.61
N PHE A 75 -12.96 -9.28 -15.40
CA PHE A 75 -12.89 -9.21 -16.85
C PHE A 75 -13.94 -8.25 -17.45
N ALA A 76 -15.21 -8.38 -17.01
CA ALA A 76 -16.29 -7.52 -17.46
C ALA A 76 -16.09 -6.06 -17.00
N LEU A 77 -15.56 -5.87 -15.79
CA LEU A 77 -15.18 -4.57 -15.26
C LEU A 77 -14.10 -3.91 -16.14
N GLY A 78 -13.02 -4.64 -16.45
CA GLY A 78 -11.94 -4.15 -17.31
C GLY A 78 -12.48 -3.70 -18.67
N LYS A 79 -13.29 -4.52 -19.33
CA LYS A 79 -13.94 -4.17 -20.60
C LYS A 79 -14.78 -2.90 -20.50
N THR A 80 -15.55 -2.75 -19.42
CA THR A 80 -16.40 -1.58 -19.19
C THR A 80 -15.57 -0.32 -18.95
N LEU A 81 -14.49 -0.44 -18.16
CA LEU A 81 -13.58 0.65 -17.86
C LEU A 81 -12.82 1.11 -19.11
N HIS A 82 -12.26 0.18 -19.88
CA HIS A 82 -11.53 0.51 -21.10
C HIS A 82 -12.45 1.09 -22.18
N LYS A 83 -13.71 0.64 -22.25
CA LYS A 83 -14.73 1.27 -23.10
C LYS A 83 -15.03 2.73 -22.69
N LYS A 84 -14.96 3.06 -21.40
CA LYS A 84 -15.32 4.37 -20.86
C LYS A 84 -14.15 5.36 -20.83
N TYR A 85 -12.98 4.91 -20.40
CA TYR A 85 -11.81 5.75 -20.12
C TYR A 85 -10.69 5.61 -21.15
N GLY A 86 -10.76 4.59 -22.03
CA GLY A 86 -9.79 4.35 -23.08
C GLY A 86 -8.77 3.26 -22.73
N PRO A 87 -7.66 3.19 -23.49
CA PRO A 87 -6.72 2.07 -23.43
C PRO A 87 -5.89 2.00 -22.15
N VAL A 88 -5.88 3.05 -21.34
CA VAL A 88 -5.13 3.11 -20.07
C VAL A 88 -6.06 3.60 -18.98
N VAL A 89 -6.23 2.81 -17.92
CA VAL A 89 -7.16 3.14 -16.83
C VAL A 89 -6.53 2.95 -15.47
N ARG A 90 -6.66 3.96 -14.60
CA ARG A 90 -6.25 3.85 -13.19
C ARG A 90 -7.28 3.08 -12.39
N VAL A 91 -6.90 1.93 -11.84
CA VAL A 91 -7.77 1.03 -11.05
C VAL A 91 -7.36 0.91 -9.59
N GLY A 92 -6.24 1.55 -9.23
CA GLY A 92 -5.78 1.68 -7.88
C GLY A 92 -4.97 2.96 -7.69
N PRO A 93 -4.58 3.28 -6.46
CA PRO A 93 -3.72 4.41 -6.19
C PRO A 93 -2.36 4.28 -6.89
N ASN A 94 -1.83 3.06 -6.96
CA ASN A 94 -0.55 2.72 -7.59
C ASN A 94 -0.70 1.70 -8.72
N GLU A 95 -1.91 1.50 -9.24
CA GLU A 95 -2.23 0.44 -10.21
C GLU A 95 -2.96 1.00 -11.42
N VAL A 96 -2.51 0.58 -12.61
CA VAL A 96 -3.02 0.98 -13.91
C VAL A 96 -3.19 -0.26 -14.77
N TRP A 97 -4.32 -0.34 -15.46
CA TRP A 97 -4.62 -1.37 -16.44
C TRP A 97 -4.42 -0.85 -17.85
N PHE A 98 -3.94 -1.73 -18.72
CA PHE A 98 -3.64 -1.45 -20.12
C PHE A 98 -4.43 -2.41 -21.01
N ASP A 99 -5.08 -1.86 -22.04
CA ASP A 99 -5.75 -2.60 -23.11
C ASP A 99 -5.12 -2.23 -24.45
N SER A 100 -3.83 -2.54 -24.60
CA SER A 100 -3.11 -2.35 -25.86
C SER A 100 -2.08 -3.45 -26.09
N LYS A 101 -1.93 -3.84 -27.36
CA LYS A 101 -0.96 -4.84 -27.78
C LYS A 101 0.48 -4.39 -27.52
N ASP A 102 0.75 -3.10 -27.70
CA ASP A 102 2.08 -2.53 -27.51
C ASP A 102 2.49 -2.53 -26.03
N ALA A 103 1.58 -2.18 -25.12
CA ALA A 103 1.83 -2.28 -23.68
C ALA A 103 2.04 -3.73 -23.25
N PHE A 104 1.25 -4.66 -23.77
CA PHE A 104 1.45 -6.08 -23.49
C PHE A 104 2.85 -6.54 -23.93
N LYS A 105 3.26 -6.19 -25.15
CA LYS A 105 4.58 -6.54 -25.67
C LYS A 105 5.71 -5.89 -24.87
N SER A 106 5.56 -4.63 -24.43
CA SER A 106 6.60 -3.94 -23.68
C SER A 106 6.76 -4.49 -22.26
N ILE A 107 5.66 -4.78 -21.56
CA ILE A 107 5.66 -5.30 -20.19
C ILE A 107 6.20 -6.73 -20.15
N TYR A 108 5.72 -7.60 -21.03
CA TYR A 108 6.05 -9.02 -21.02
C TYR A 108 7.30 -9.38 -21.83
N ARG A 109 8.04 -8.41 -22.37
CA ARG A 109 9.31 -8.68 -23.05
C ARG A 109 10.35 -9.20 -22.05
N ALA A 110 11.11 -10.22 -22.43
CA ALA A 110 12.29 -10.63 -21.66
C ALA A 110 13.27 -9.45 -21.52
N GLY A 111 13.76 -9.21 -20.29
CA GLY A 111 14.62 -8.06 -19.99
C GLY A 111 13.91 -6.70 -20.07
N SER A 112 12.58 -6.65 -19.90
CA SER A 112 11.83 -5.39 -19.86
C SER A 112 12.12 -4.54 -18.62
N GLY A 113 12.71 -5.12 -17.58
CA GLY A 113 12.93 -4.47 -16.28
C GLY A 113 11.66 -4.43 -15.40
N TYR A 114 10.56 -5.04 -15.84
CA TYR A 114 9.36 -5.21 -15.01
C TYR A 114 9.42 -6.53 -14.25
N GLU A 115 9.29 -6.45 -12.93
CA GLU A 115 9.25 -7.61 -12.05
C GLU A 115 7.81 -8.11 -11.87
N LYS A 116 7.68 -9.42 -11.61
CA LYS A 116 6.41 -9.99 -11.19
C LYS A 116 6.14 -9.57 -9.75
N SER A 117 4.87 -9.38 -9.40
CA SER A 117 4.46 -9.09 -8.02
C SER A 117 4.88 -10.22 -7.08
N GLU A 118 5.21 -9.90 -5.83
CA GLU A 118 5.54 -10.88 -4.78
C GLU A 118 4.50 -11.99 -4.65
N PHE A 119 3.19 -11.64 -4.73
CA PHE A 119 2.09 -12.60 -4.75
C PHE A 119 2.28 -13.76 -5.75
N TYR A 120 2.85 -13.48 -6.92
CA TYR A 120 3.09 -14.48 -7.95
C TYR A 120 4.31 -15.35 -7.63
N CYS A 121 5.34 -14.76 -7.03
CA CYS A 121 6.57 -15.48 -6.65
C CYS A 121 6.33 -16.38 -5.44
N GLU A 122 5.63 -15.89 -4.40
CA GLU A 122 5.30 -16.67 -3.21
C GLU A 122 4.42 -17.88 -3.55
N ALA A 123 3.44 -17.72 -4.43
CA ALA A 123 2.58 -18.81 -4.89
C ALA A 123 3.35 -19.93 -5.60
N PHE A 124 4.55 -19.66 -6.13
CA PHE A 124 5.36 -20.64 -6.86
C PHE A 124 6.49 -21.24 -6.01
N ILE A 125 6.94 -20.53 -4.96
CA ILE A 125 8.03 -20.93 -4.04
C ILE A 125 7.49 -21.70 -2.81
N GLY A 126 6.17 -21.72 -2.59
CA GLY A 126 5.54 -22.45 -1.47
C GLY A 126 5.01 -23.84 -1.81
N ILE A 127 5.43 -24.46 -2.92
CA ILE A 127 4.90 -25.76 -3.41
C ILE A 127 5.93 -26.91 -3.28
N ASP A 128 7.14 -26.63 -2.82
CA ASP A 128 8.20 -27.59 -2.49
C ASP A 128 8.29 -27.95 -1.00
#